data_AF-A0A357QMZ0-F1
#
_entry.id   AF-A0A357QMZ0-F1
#
_cell.length_a   1.000
_cell.length_b   1.000
_cell.length_c   1.000
_cell.angle_alpha   90.00
_cell.angle_beta   90.00
_cell.angle_gamma   90.00
#
_symmetry.space_group_name_H-M   'P 1'
#
loop_
_entity.id
_entity.type
_entity.pdbx_description
1 polymer ?
#
loop_
_entity_poly.entity_id
_entity_poly.type
_entity_poly.pdbx_seq_one_letter_code
_entity_poly.pdbx_strand_id
1 'polypeptide(L)'
;MRNITEESAKSSFSHTVYYEIGSIEKVLRVRVLDLMDLFENYSHYAIRFEYFNAEAEQHFIINVPGEEIEDFDLALDRILAFFDSKSENYAEVVFNSTEGFETGCYWDTVKLKWVGYARLGQNPESIIRFSKKDYLKFVSLIKKAKERITQ
;
A
#
# COMPACT_ATOMS: atom_id res chain seq x y z
N MET A 1 18.37 26.54 34.24
CA MET A 1 17.75 26.92 32.94
C MET A 1 17.31 25.64 32.26
N ARG A 2 15.99 25.44 32.09
CA ARG A 2 15.45 24.29 31.33
C ARG A 2 15.22 24.78 29.90
N ASN A 3 15.98 24.25 28.94
CA ASN A 3 15.69 24.44 27.53
C ASN A 3 14.47 23.57 27.19
N ILE A 4 13.33 24.21 27.04
CA ILE A 4 12.16 23.62 26.41
C ILE A 4 12.37 23.86 24.91
N THR A 5 12.78 22.83 24.18
CA THR A 5 12.70 22.84 22.72
C THR A 5 11.21 22.75 22.39
N GLU A 6 10.59 23.91 22.16
CA GLU A 6 9.28 23.98 21.51
C GLU A 6 9.45 23.51 20.08
N GLU A 7 9.23 22.21 19.85
CA GLU A 7 8.92 21.71 18.52
C GLU A 7 7.53 22.23 18.17
N SER A 8 7.48 23.46 17.65
CA SER A 8 6.24 24.10 17.23
C SER A 8 5.58 23.19 16.19
N ALA A 9 4.37 22.71 16.46
CA ALA A 9 3.56 22.00 15.49
C ALA A 9 3.40 22.91 14.25
N LYS A 10 4.10 22.56 13.16
CA LYS A 10 4.01 23.30 11.89
C LYS A 10 2.58 23.09 11.39
N SER A 11 1.77 24.16 11.41
CA SER A 11 0.43 24.12 10.86
C SER A 11 0.50 23.83 9.36
N SER A 12 -0.17 22.79 8.89
CA SER A 12 -0.29 22.48 7.46
C SER A 12 -1.58 23.07 6.89
N PHE A 13 -1.51 23.63 5.68
CA PHE A 13 -2.68 24.07 4.92
C PHE A 13 -2.57 23.46 3.53
N SER A 14 -3.44 22.51 3.21
CA SER A 14 -3.33 21.73 1.99
C SER A 14 -4.66 21.55 1.27
N HIS A 15 -4.56 21.38 -0.04
CA HIS A 15 -5.67 20.94 -0.90
C HIS A 15 -5.38 19.50 -1.35
N THR A 16 -6.32 18.59 -1.11
CA THR A 16 -6.18 17.18 -1.52
C THR A 16 -7.20 16.82 -2.57
N VAL A 17 -6.72 16.26 -3.68
CA VAL A 17 -7.53 15.67 -4.75
C VAL A 17 -7.33 14.16 -4.76
N TYR A 18 -8.42 13.41 -4.92
CA TYR A 18 -8.40 11.96 -5.00
C TYR A 18 -8.79 11.49 -6.39
N TYR A 19 -7.93 10.68 -7.01
CA TYR A 19 -8.19 10.03 -8.28
C TYR A 19 -8.45 8.54 -8.05
N GLU A 20 -9.66 8.08 -8.37
CA GLU A 20 -10.01 6.66 -8.26
C GLU A 20 -9.27 5.85 -9.33
N ILE A 21 -8.52 4.83 -8.91
CA ILE A 21 -7.82 3.90 -9.81
C ILE A 21 -8.62 2.60 -9.96
N GLY A 22 -9.19 2.11 -8.85
CA GLY A 22 -10.09 0.97 -8.86
C GLY A 22 -10.09 0.20 -7.54
N SER A 23 -10.59 -1.04 -7.58
CA SER A 23 -10.66 -1.89 -6.39
C SER A 23 -10.44 -3.37 -6.68
N ILE A 24 -10.01 -4.12 -5.66
CA ILE A 24 -9.90 -5.58 -5.67
C ILE A 24 -11.06 -6.14 -4.85
N GLU A 25 -11.85 -7.03 -5.46
CA GLU A 25 -13.04 -7.66 -4.87
C GLU A 25 -13.99 -6.68 -4.14
N LYS A 26 -14.00 -5.40 -4.55
CA LYS A 26 -14.72 -4.29 -3.90
C LYS A 26 -14.32 -4.00 -2.45
N VAL A 27 -13.29 -4.67 -1.91
CA VAL A 27 -12.84 -4.54 -0.51
C VAL A 27 -11.65 -3.60 -0.37
N LEU A 28 -10.62 -3.74 -1.21
CA LEU A 28 -9.45 -2.87 -1.21
C LEU A 28 -9.59 -1.85 -2.33
N ARG A 29 -9.77 -0.57 -1.97
CA ARG A 29 -9.80 0.55 -2.91
C ARG A 29 -8.41 1.15 -3.06
N VAL A 30 -8.07 1.51 -4.28
CA VAL A 30 -6.79 2.12 -4.65
C VAL A 30 -7.06 3.48 -5.29
N ARG A 31 -6.43 4.51 -4.74
CA ARG A 31 -6.52 5.88 -5.24
C ARG A 31 -5.14 6.50 -5.36
N VAL A 32 -5.01 7.48 -6.23
CA VAL A 32 -3.89 8.44 -6.18
C VAL A 32 -4.37 9.67 -5.43
N LEU A 33 -3.58 10.15 -4.48
CA LEU A 33 -3.77 11.47 -3.87
C LEU A 33 -2.77 12.45 -4.49
N ASP A 34 -3.25 13.65 -4.74
CA ASP A 34 -2.46 14.84 -5.03
C ASP A 34 -2.68 15.81 -3.86
N LEU A 35 -1.64 16.02 -3.07
CA LEU A 35 -1.63 16.90 -1.90
C LEU A 35 -0.82 18.15 -2.23
N MET A 36 -1.52 19.24 -2.51
CA MET A 36 -0.90 20.54 -2.70
C MET A 36 -0.75 21.23 -1.35
N ASP A 37 0.48 21.50 -0.92
CA ASP A 37 0.76 22.44 0.17
C ASP A 37 0.49 23.85 -0.34
N LEU A 38 -0.43 24.56 0.32
CA LEU A 38 -0.87 25.90 -0.09
C LEU A 38 0.01 27.02 0.48
N PHE A 39 0.89 26.72 1.45
CA PHE A 39 1.93 27.65 1.89
C PHE A 39 3.17 27.58 1.00
N GLU A 40 3.60 26.37 0.66
CA GLU A 40 4.83 26.12 -0.10
C GLU A 40 4.57 26.02 -1.62
N ASN A 41 3.30 25.95 -2.04
CA ASN A 41 2.86 25.83 -3.43
C ASN A 41 3.51 24.65 -4.16
N TYR A 42 3.63 23.52 -3.47
CA TYR A 42 4.25 22.28 -3.95
C TYR A 42 3.29 21.10 -3.75
N SER A 43 3.23 20.19 -4.73
CA SER A 43 2.39 18.99 -4.68
C SER A 43 3.20 17.75 -4.32
N HIS A 44 2.66 16.96 -3.40
CA HIS A 44 3.10 15.60 -3.11
C HIS A 44 2.07 14.60 -3.62
N TYR A 45 2.54 13.49 -4.16
CA TYR A 45 1.68 12.39 -4.60
C TYR A 45 1.81 11.20 -3.66
N ALA A 46 0.75 10.42 -3.54
CA ALA A 46 0.79 9.13 -2.85
C ALA A 46 -0.23 8.16 -3.47
N ILE A 47 -0.04 6.87 -3.22
CA ILE A 47 -1.06 5.85 -3.47
C ILE A 47 -1.77 5.57 -2.15
N ARG A 48 -3.09 5.76 -2.11
CA ARG A 48 -3.93 5.45 -0.96
C ARG A 48 -4.60 4.11 -1.12
N PHE A 49 -4.50 3.34 -0.05
CA PHE A 49 -5.22 2.10 0.15
C PHE A 49 -6.29 2.30 1.20
N GLU A 50 -7.52 1.88 0.89
CA GLU A 50 -8.62 1.86 1.84
C GLU A 50 -9.25 0.47 1.87
N TYR A 51 -9.44 -0.05 3.08
CA TYR A 51 -10.04 -1.36 3.31
C TYR A 51 -11.04 -1.26 4.46
N PHE A 52 -12.25 -1.77 4.24
CA PHE A 52 -13.21 -1.96 5.32
C PHE A 52 -13.27 -3.44 5.68
N ASN A 53 -12.84 -3.77 6.89
CA ASN A 53 -13.03 -5.11 7.45
C ASN A 53 -14.41 -5.17 8.10
N ALA A 54 -15.34 -5.88 7.46
CA ALA A 54 -16.70 -6.02 7.97
C ALA A 54 -16.78 -6.85 9.26
N GLU A 55 -15.88 -7.81 9.47
CA GLU A 55 -15.85 -8.63 10.68
C GLU A 55 -15.39 -7.82 11.90
N ALA A 56 -14.40 -6.95 11.72
CA ALA A 56 -13.91 -6.06 12.76
C ALA A 56 -14.70 -4.74 12.85
N GLU A 57 -15.63 -4.48 11.92
CA GLU A 57 -16.34 -3.21 11.74
C GLU A 57 -15.39 -1.99 11.68
N GLN A 58 -14.22 -2.15 11.06
CA GLN A 58 -13.15 -1.17 11.05
C GLN A 58 -12.75 -0.72 9.64
N HIS A 59 -12.42 0.56 9.52
CA HIS A 59 -11.85 1.16 8.31
C HIS A 59 -10.34 1.36 8.48
N PHE A 60 -9.57 0.77 7.57
CA PHE A 60 -8.13 0.91 7.47
C PHE A 60 -7.77 1.76 6.28
N ILE A 61 -6.85 2.69 6.49
CA ILE A 61 -6.39 3.63 5.49
C ILE A 61 -4.89 3.80 5.65
N ILE A 62 -4.15 3.73 4.56
CA ILE A 62 -2.73 4.04 4.54
C ILE A 62 -2.33 4.63 3.19
N ASN A 63 -1.28 5.44 3.20
CA ASN A 63 -0.73 6.04 2.01
C ASN A 63 0.69 5.54 1.81
N VAL A 64 1.04 5.15 0.58
CA VAL A 64 2.42 4.92 0.16
C VAL A 64 2.92 6.20 -0.51
N PRO A 65 3.96 6.86 0.05
CA PRO A 65 4.49 8.11 -0.48
C PRO A 65 4.99 7.98 -1.92
N GLY A 66 4.93 9.08 -2.68
CA GLY A 66 5.31 9.14 -4.08
C GLY A 66 6.75 8.70 -4.36
N GLU A 67 7.66 9.03 -3.45
CA GLU A 67 9.07 8.67 -3.48
C GLU A 67 9.32 7.15 -3.38
N GLU A 68 8.38 6.37 -2.85
CA GLU A 68 8.50 4.91 -2.71
C GLU A 68 7.88 4.13 -3.87
N ILE A 69 7.15 4.80 -4.77
CA ILE A 69 6.32 4.11 -5.78
C ILE A 69 7.15 3.29 -6.77
N GLU A 70 8.36 3.75 -7.13
CA GLU A 70 9.22 3.01 -8.06
C GLU A 70 9.70 1.69 -7.45
N ASP A 71 10.22 1.74 -6.21
CA ASP A 71 10.67 0.57 -5.48
C ASP A 71 9.49 -0.37 -5.18
N PHE A 72 8.32 0.19 -4.87
CA PHE A 72 7.10 -0.55 -4.66
C PHE A 72 6.66 -1.31 -5.92
N ASP A 73 6.56 -0.65 -7.07
CA ASP A 73 6.20 -1.27 -8.35
C ASP A 73 7.19 -2.39 -8.75
N LEU A 74 8.49 -2.14 -8.58
CA LEU A 74 9.53 -3.15 -8.81
C LEU A 74 9.37 -4.35 -7.87
N ALA A 75 9.12 -4.12 -6.58
CA ALA A 75 8.93 -5.18 -5.61
C ALA A 75 7.73 -6.07 -5.95
N LEU A 76 6.62 -5.49 -6.41
CA LEU A 76 5.44 -6.25 -6.84
C LEU A 76 5.71 -7.20 -7.99
N ASP A 77 6.47 -6.75 -9.00
CA ASP A 77 6.87 -7.61 -10.12
C ASP A 77 7.79 -8.75 -9.66
N ARG A 78 8.67 -8.51 -8.68
CA ARG A 78 9.52 -9.55 -8.08
C ARG A 78 8.71 -10.55 -7.26
N ILE A 79 7.75 -10.08 -6.46
CA ILE A 79 6.86 -10.95 -5.67
C ILE A 79 6.02 -11.82 -6.61
N LEU A 80 5.52 -11.27 -7.71
CA LEU A 80 4.69 -12.00 -8.67
C LEU A 80 5.41 -13.25 -9.22
N ALA A 81 6.73 -13.17 -9.42
CA ALA A 81 7.54 -14.30 -9.90
C ALA A 81 7.52 -15.51 -8.94
N PHE A 82 7.29 -15.30 -7.64
CA PHE A 82 7.21 -16.39 -6.67
C PHE A 82 5.96 -17.24 -6.84
N PHE A 83 4.85 -16.70 -7.36
CA PHE A 83 3.59 -17.45 -7.47
C PHE A 83 3.68 -18.71 -8.35
N ASP A 84 4.70 -18.82 -9.22
CA ASP A 84 4.96 -20.00 -10.07
C ASP A 84 6.08 -20.91 -9.52
N SER A 85 6.67 -20.53 -8.39
CA SER A 85 7.70 -21.30 -7.68
C SER A 85 7.09 -22.19 -6.60
N LYS A 86 7.93 -23.00 -5.95
CA LYS A 86 7.57 -23.82 -4.79
C LYS A 86 8.60 -23.67 -3.69
N SER A 87 8.19 -23.89 -2.45
CA SER A 87 9.07 -23.98 -1.29
C SER A 87 8.80 -25.29 -0.55
N GLU A 88 9.84 -25.86 0.07
CA GLU A 88 9.70 -27.03 0.95
C GLU A 88 9.22 -26.63 2.35
N ASN A 89 9.57 -25.41 2.77
CA ASN A 89 9.26 -24.86 4.09
C ASN A 89 8.37 -23.61 3.97
N TYR A 90 7.85 -23.15 5.11
CA TYR A 90 7.29 -21.80 5.17
C TYR A 90 8.33 -20.79 4.71
N ALA A 91 7.94 -19.93 3.77
CA ALA A 91 8.76 -18.89 3.21
C ALA A 91 7.86 -17.68 2.92
N GLU A 92 8.43 -16.49 3.03
CA GLU A 92 7.70 -15.25 2.86
C GLU A 92 8.58 -14.23 2.13
N VAL A 93 7.96 -13.46 1.25
CA VAL A 93 8.60 -12.36 0.51
C VAL A 93 7.76 -11.13 0.75
N VAL A 94 8.38 -10.08 1.28
CA VAL A 94 7.69 -8.92 1.82
C VAL A 94 8.30 -7.63 1.29
N PHE A 95 7.44 -6.70 0.91
CA PHE A 95 7.73 -5.28 0.76
C PHE A 95 7.09 -4.52 1.92
N ASN A 96 7.83 -3.59 2.52
CA ASN A 96 7.36 -2.69 3.58
C ASN A 96 7.60 -1.25 3.17
N SER A 97 6.56 -0.43 3.21
CA SER A 97 6.67 1.01 3.07
C SER A 97 7.10 1.67 4.38
N THR A 98 7.62 2.89 4.31
CA THR A 98 8.02 3.63 5.54
C THR A 98 6.81 3.93 6.45
N GLU A 99 5.66 4.22 5.84
CA GLU A 99 4.38 4.46 6.53
C GLU A 99 3.71 3.20 7.11
N GLY A 100 4.27 2.01 6.87
CA GLY A 100 3.77 0.74 7.41
C GLY A 100 2.77 0.00 6.52
N PHE A 101 2.68 0.34 5.24
CA PHE A 101 1.99 -0.52 4.27
C PHE A 101 2.87 -1.72 3.97
N GLU A 102 2.30 -2.92 4.07
CA GLU A 102 3.02 -4.15 3.80
C GLU A 102 2.30 -4.94 2.70
N THR A 103 3.04 -5.53 1.78
CA THR A 103 2.50 -6.51 0.84
C THR A 103 3.53 -7.55 0.48
N GLY A 104 3.06 -8.74 0.15
CA GLY A 104 3.95 -9.85 -0.09
C GLY A 104 3.21 -11.10 -0.54
N CYS A 105 3.94 -12.20 -0.49
CA CYS A 105 3.35 -13.52 -0.54
C CYS A 105 4.05 -14.46 0.43
N TYR A 106 3.30 -15.42 0.97
CA TYR A 106 3.82 -16.50 1.80
C TYR A 106 3.46 -17.86 1.22
N TRP A 107 4.32 -18.85 1.45
CA TRP A 107 4.08 -20.23 1.08
C TRP A 107 3.21 -20.93 2.13
N ASP A 108 1.96 -21.21 1.77
CA ASP A 108 1.04 -22.00 2.60
C ASP A 108 1.43 -23.48 2.46
N THR A 109 2.12 -24.03 3.47
CA THR A 109 2.62 -25.42 3.48
C THR A 109 1.49 -26.46 3.52
N VAL A 110 0.30 -26.07 3.96
CA VAL A 110 -0.88 -26.95 4.00
C VAL A 110 -1.53 -27.02 2.61
N LYS A 111 -1.65 -25.87 1.94
CA LYS A 111 -2.26 -25.77 0.61
C LYS A 111 -1.27 -25.94 -0.55
N LEU A 112 0.02 -26.02 -0.23
CA LEU A 112 1.14 -26.14 -1.18
C LEU A 112 1.08 -25.08 -2.29
N LYS A 113 0.85 -23.82 -1.90
CA LYS A 113 0.77 -22.69 -2.82
C LYS A 113 1.21 -21.38 -2.17
N TRP A 114 1.65 -20.44 -3.01
CA TRP A 114 1.82 -19.05 -2.61
C TRP A 114 0.47 -18.36 -2.42
N VAL A 115 0.36 -17.58 -1.34
CA VAL A 115 -0.79 -16.73 -1.02
C VAL A 115 -0.30 -15.30 -0.95
N GLY A 116 -0.84 -14.43 -1.81
CA GLY A 116 -0.54 -13.01 -1.77
C GLY A 116 -1.27 -12.34 -0.62
N TYR A 117 -0.76 -11.21 -0.15
CA TYR A 117 -1.46 -10.41 0.84
C TYR A 117 -1.06 -8.94 0.78
N ALA A 118 -1.88 -8.09 1.39
CA ALA A 118 -1.53 -6.73 1.77
C ALA A 118 -2.02 -6.48 3.21
N ARG A 119 -1.33 -5.60 3.93
CA ARG A 119 -1.67 -5.18 5.29
C ARG A 119 -1.52 -3.68 5.38
N LEU A 120 -2.52 -3.01 5.95
CA LEU A 120 -2.57 -1.56 6.08
C LEU A 120 -2.19 -1.18 7.52
N GLY A 121 -0.92 -0.86 7.73
CA GLY A 121 -0.37 -0.53 9.04
C GLY A 121 -0.03 -1.78 9.86
N GLN A 122 0.08 -1.60 11.19
CA GLN A 122 0.45 -2.69 12.10
C GLN A 122 -0.74 -3.50 12.63
N ASN A 123 -1.97 -3.14 12.28
CA ASN A 123 -3.15 -3.85 12.78
C ASN A 123 -3.33 -5.20 12.02
N PRO A 124 -3.33 -6.35 12.71
CA PRO A 124 -3.53 -7.66 12.06
C PRO A 124 -4.89 -7.82 11.39
N GLU A 125 -5.91 -7.07 11.82
CA GLU A 125 -7.25 -7.07 11.21
C GLU A 125 -7.29 -6.37 9.83
N SER A 126 -6.21 -5.66 9.47
CA SER A 126 -6.09 -5.00 8.17
C SER A 126 -5.54 -5.90 7.05
N ILE A 127 -5.24 -7.17 7.35
CA ILE A 127 -4.69 -8.12 6.38
C ILE A 127 -5.76 -8.53 5.37
N ILE A 128 -5.45 -8.34 4.09
CA ILE A 128 -6.24 -8.77 2.94
C ILE A 128 -5.44 -9.86 2.24
N ARG A 129 -6.05 -11.03 2.02
CA ARG A 129 -5.42 -12.14 1.29
C ARG A 129 -5.86 -12.15 -0.17
N PHE A 130 -4.92 -12.45 -1.05
CA PHE A 130 -5.09 -12.45 -2.50
C PHE A 130 -4.87 -13.84 -3.08
N SER A 131 -5.72 -14.22 -4.03
CA SER A 131 -5.34 -15.25 -5.01
C SER A 131 -4.28 -14.69 -5.97
N LYS A 132 -3.62 -15.56 -6.76
CA LYS A 132 -2.72 -15.11 -7.84
C LYS A 132 -3.41 -14.13 -8.79
N LYS A 133 -4.69 -14.38 -9.12
CA LYS A 133 -5.49 -13.53 -10.00
C LYS A 133 -5.71 -12.15 -9.38
N ASP A 134 -6.04 -12.11 -8.09
CA ASP A 134 -6.26 -10.84 -7.38
C ASP A 134 -4.96 -10.06 -7.23
N TYR A 135 -3.85 -10.77 -7.01
CA TYR A 135 -2.52 -10.17 -6.95
C TYR A 135 -2.11 -9.59 -8.31
N LEU A 136 -2.36 -10.28 -9.42
CA LEU A 136 -2.15 -9.72 -10.77
C LEU A 136 -2.98 -8.45 -10.99
N LYS A 137 -4.24 -8.44 -10.53
CA LYS A 137 -5.08 -7.24 -10.56
C LYS A 137 -4.49 -6.12 -9.71
N PHE A 138 -3.98 -6.44 -8.53
CA PHE A 138 -3.29 -5.50 -7.64
C PHE A 138 -2.11 -4.84 -8.34
N VAL A 139 -1.19 -5.63 -8.90
CA VAL A 139 -0.05 -5.11 -9.68
C VAL A 139 -0.52 -4.19 -10.81
N SER A 140 -1.56 -4.58 -11.55
CA SER A 140 -2.12 -3.74 -12.62
C SER A 140 -2.69 -2.41 -12.12
N LEU A 141 -3.32 -2.38 -10.94
CA LEU A 141 -3.81 -1.13 -10.35
C LEU A 141 -2.65 -0.22 -9.92
N ILE A 142 -1.57 -0.77 -9.38
CA ILE A 142 -0.39 0.01 -8.99
C ILE A 142 0.29 0.63 -10.21
N LYS A 143 0.43 -0.13 -11.30
CA LYS A 143 0.95 0.41 -12.57
C LYS A 143 0.12 1.58 -13.11
N LYS A 144 -1.20 1.47 -13.08
CA LYS A 144 -2.11 2.58 -13.45
C LYS A 144 -1.99 3.78 -12.52
N ALA A 145 -1.83 3.54 -11.21
CA ALA A 145 -1.63 4.61 -10.24
C ALA A 145 -0.32 5.36 -10.51
N LYS A 146 0.78 4.62 -10.78
CA LYS A 146 2.08 5.17 -11.17
C LYS A 146 1.99 6.01 -12.44
N GLU A 147 1.35 5.51 -13.48
CA GLU A 147 1.10 6.25 -14.74
C GLU A 147 0.34 7.57 -14.51
N ARG A 148 -0.57 7.60 -13.53
CA ARG A 148 -1.32 8.83 -13.20
C ARG A 148 -0.46 9.89 -12.51
N ILE A 149 0.55 9.47 -11.77
CA ILE A 149 1.46 10.33 -10.99
C ILE A 149 2.56 10.93 -11.88
N THR A 150 2.98 10.20 -12.92
CA THR A 150 4.03 10.65 -13.85
C THR A 150 3.52 11.51 -15.02
N GLN A 151 2.20 11.73 -15.11
CA GLN A 151 1.54 12.61 -16.09
C GLN A 151 1.47 14.05 -15.60
#